data_AF-A0A4Z0W290-F1
#
_entry.id   AF-A0A4Z0W290-F1
#
_cell.length_a   1.000
_cell.length_b   1.000
_cell.length_c   1.000
_cell.angle_alpha   90.00
_cell.angle_beta   90.00
_cell.angle_gamma   90.00
#
_symmetry.space_group_name_H-M   'P 1'
#
loop_
_entity.id
_entity.type
_entity.pdbx_description
1 polymer ?
#
loop_
_entity_poly.entity_id
_entity_poly.type
_entity_poly.pdbx_seq_one_letter_code
_entity_poly.pdbx_strand_id
1 'polypeptide(L)' 'MDVQTELEALEQAITDAEERKRQFVKEHPNGSGDKQERTRLYAEVERARKALREYKVRNQLI' A
#
# COMPACT_ATOMS: atom_id res chain seq x y z
N MET A 1 16.39 7.59 -12.03
CA MET A 1 16.36 7.12 -10.63
C MET A 1 17.11 5.81 -10.59
N ASP A 2 17.89 5.59 -9.53
CA ASP A 2 18.56 4.31 -9.32
C ASP A 2 17.50 3.23 -9.00
N VAL A 3 17.75 1.99 -9.43
CA VAL A 3 16.82 0.86 -9.26
C VAL A 3 16.53 0.61 -7.78
N GLN A 4 17.53 0.85 -6.93
CA GLN A 4 17.43 0.75 -5.49
C GLN A 4 16.49 1.81 -4.89
N THR A 5 16.59 3.06 -5.33
CA THR A 5 15.77 4.17 -4.82
C THR A 5 14.29 3.99 -5.16
N GLU A 6 13.97 3.50 -6.37
CA GLU A 6 12.58 3.26 -6.76
C GLU A 6 11.99 2.05 -6.04
N LEU A 7 12.80 1.02 -5.77
CA LEU A 7 12.39 -0.12 -4.96
C LEU A 7 12.03 0.31 -3.53
N GLU A 8 12.90 1.07 -2.88
CA GLU A 8 12.70 1.59 -1.53
C GLU A 8 11.44 2.49 -1.46
N ALA A 9 11.22 3.33 -2.47
CA ALA A 9 10.03 4.16 -2.55
C ALA A 9 8.74 3.34 -2.64
N LEU A 10 8.75 2.24 -3.39
CA LEU A 10 7.59 1.35 -3.52
C LEU A 10 7.34 0.55 -2.23
N GLU A 11 8.40 0.14 -1.52
CA GLU A 11 8.29 -0.54 -0.22
C GLU A 11 7.79 0.42 0.86
N GLN A 12 8.24 1.68 0.85
CA GLN A 12 7.72 2.72 1.74
C GLN A 12 6.24 3.02 1.44
N ALA A 13 5.85 3.10 0.16
CA ALA A 13 4.46 3.34 -0.22
C ALA A 13 3.49 2.26 0.31
N ILE A 14 3.94 1.00 0.37
CA ILE A 14 3.17 -0.09 1.00
C ILE A 14 3.05 0.15 2.50
N THR A 15 4.16 0.49 3.16
CA THR A 15 4.18 0.77 4.61
C THR A 15 3.22 1.89 4.98
N ASP A 16 3.24 3.00 4.23
CA ASP A 16 2.37 4.15 4.46
C ASP A 16 0.89 3.82 4.22
N ALA A 17 0.59 3.00 3.21
CA ALA A 17 -0.78 2.57 2.94
C ALA A 17 -1.31 1.62 4.03
N GLU A 18 -0.48 0.71 4.52
CA GLU A 18 -0.82 -0.20 5.63
C GLU A 18 -1.02 0.57 6.94
N GLU A 19 -0.18 1.58 7.20
CA GLU A 19 -0.33 2.43 8.38
C GLU A 19 -1.63 3.24 8.33
N ARG A 20 -1.95 3.88 7.19
CA ARG A 20 -3.23 4.58 7.01
C ARG A 20 -4.44 3.66 7.22
N LYS A 21 -4.41 2.46 6.64
CA LYS A 21 -5.46 1.45 6.85
C LYS A 21 -5.56 1.05 8.32
N ARG A 22 -4.43 0.84 9.00
CA ARG A 22 -4.38 0.47 10.42
C ARG A 22 -4.94 1.59 11.30
N GLN A 23 -4.58 2.84 11.04
CA GLN A 23 -5.11 4.01 11.76
C GLN A 23 -6.63 4.09 11.60
N PHE A 24 -7.15 3.97 10.38
CA PHE A 24 -8.60 3.95 10.12
C PHE A 24 -9.32 2.84 10.91
N VAL A 25 -8.80 1.61 10.91
CA VAL A 25 -9.40 0.50 11.66
C VAL A 25 -9.34 0.73 13.18
N LYS A 26 -8.29 1.39 13.67
CA LYS A 26 -8.13 1.74 15.09
C LYS A 26 -9.12 2.83 15.51
N GLU A 27 -9.32 3.85 14.69
CA GLU A 27 -10.27 4.95 14.93
C GLU A 27 -11.73 4.49 14.74
N HIS A 28 -11.93 3.49 13.89
CA HIS A 28 -13.25 2.95 13.56
C HIS A 28 -13.37 1.45 13.87
N PRO A 29 -13.40 1.07 15.15
CA PRO A 29 -13.55 -0.33 15.56
C PRO A 29 -14.91 -0.90 15.12
N ASN A 30 -15.00 -2.23 15.01
CA ASN A 30 -16.20 -2.98 14.59
C ASN A 30 -16.73 -2.62 13.18
N GLY A 31 -15.85 -2.07 12.33
CA GLY A 31 -16.25 -1.66 10.98
C GLY A 31 -17.20 -0.48 10.96
N SER A 32 -17.21 0.33 12.04
CA SER A 32 -17.72 1.69 12.00
C SER A 32 -16.93 2.53 10.99
N GLY A 33 -17.35 3.77 10.73
CA GLY A 33 -16.71 4.61 9.71
C GLY A 33 -17.23 4.36 8.29
N ASP A 34 -16.80 5.21 7.37
CA ASP A 34 -17.32 5.19 6.01
C ASP A 34 -16.85 3.93 5.25
N LYS A 35 -17.82 3.23 4.65
CA LYS A 35 -17.55 2.00 3.90
C LYS A 35 -16.72 2.29 2.65
N GLN A 36 -16.96 3.43 1.98
CA GLN A 36 -16.23 3.77 0.76
C GLN A 36 -14.76 4.06 1.09
N GLU A 37 -14.50 4.83 2.14
CA GLU A 37 -13.15 5.13 2.62
C GLU A 37 -12.42 3.86 3.07
N ARG A 38 -13.09 2.96 3.80
CA ARG A 38 -12.52 1.64 4.12
C ARG A 38 -12.14 0.88 2.86
N THR A 39 -13.04 0.76 1.87
CA THR A 39 -12.74 0.08 0.62
C THR A 39 -11.58 0.75 -0.13
N ARG A 40 -11.52 2.08 -0.13
CA ARG A 40 -10.43 2.85 -0.74
C ARG A 40 -9.08 2.52 -0.11
N LEU A 41 -8.97 2.52 1.22
CA LEU A 41 -7.72 2.23 1.93
C LEU A 41 -7.21 0.81 1.66
N TYR A 42 -8.11 -0.18 1.63
CA TYR A 42 -7.74 -1.55 1.25
C TYR A 42 -7.27 -1.62 -0.21
N ALA A 43 -7.95 -0.92 -1.13
CA ALA A 43 -7.53 -0.84 -2.52
C ALA A 43 -6.19 -0.12 -2.71
N GLU A 44 -5.88 0.89 -1.88
CA GLU A 44 -4.58 1.57 -1.89
C GLU A 44 -3.43 0.62 -1.54
N VAL A 45 -3.58 -0.20 -0.49
CA VAL A 45 -2.61 -1.25 -0.12
C VAL A 45 -2.38 -2.23 -1.27
N GLU A 46 -3.45 -2.75 -1.87
CA GLU A 46 -3.34 -3.72 -2.96
C GLU A 46 -2.71 -3.10 -4.22
N ARG A 47 -3.02 -1.84 -4.53
CA ARG A 47 -2.36 -1.11 -5.63
C ARG A 47 -0.87 -0.92 -5.39
N ALA A 48 -0.46 -0.56 -4.17
CA ALA A 48 0.96 -0.38 -3.83
C ALA A 48 1.73 -1.71 -3.94
N ARG A 49 1.16 -2.82 -3.45
CA ARG A 49 1.74 -4.16 -3.60
C ARG A 49 1.86 -4.59 -5.06
N LYS A 50 0.83 -4.31 -5.87
CA LYS A 50 0.86 -4.59 -7.31
C LYS A 50 1.95 -3.78 -8.01
N ALA A 51 2.09 -2.49 -7.70
CA ALA A 51 3.13 -1.65 -8.27
C ALA A 51 4.54 -2.18 -7.93
N LEU A 52 4.79 -2.57 -6.68
CA LEU A 52 6.06 -3.20 -6.29
C LEU A 52 6.32 -4.50 -7.06
N ARG A 53 5.31 -5.35 -7.21
CA ARG A 53 5.44 -6.60 -7.96
C ARG A 53 5.75 -6.33 -9.44
N GLU A 54 5.02 -5.43 -10.08
CA GLU A 54 5.25 -5.06 -11.48
C GLU A 54 6.66 -4.50 -11.69
N TYR A 55 7.13 -3.68 -10.74
CA TYR A 55 8.48 -3.17 -10.74
C TYR A 55 9.52 -4.29 -10.60
N LYS A 56 9.35 -5.22 -9.64
CA LYS A 56 10.26 -6.36 -9.46
C LYS A 56 10.32 -7.25 -10.70
N VAL A 57 9.18 -7.54 -11.34
CA VAL A 57 9.12 -8.30 -12.59
C VAL A 57 9.85 -7.58 -13.73
N ARG A 58 9.60 -6.27 -13.90
CA ARG A 58 10.23 -5.47 -14.97
C ARG A 58 11.76 -5.43 -14.85
N ASN A 59 12.26 -5.44 -13.62
CA ASN A 59 13.70 -5.37 -13.32
C ASN A 59 14.34 -6.73 -13.04
N GLN A 60 13.64 -7.85 -13.30
CA GLN A 60 14.12 -9.22 -13.07
C GLN A 60 14.64 -9.47 -11.63
N LEU A 61 13.99 -8.83 -10.64
CA LEU A 61 14.31 -8.98 -9.22
C LEU A 61 13.61 -10.19 -8.59
N ILE A 62 12.66 -10.80 -9.31
CA ILE A 62 11.91 -12.02 -8.96
C ILE A 62 11.62 -12.84 -10.22
#